data_AF-R5AQW1-F1
#
_entry.id   AF-R5AQW1-F1
#
_cell.length_a   1.000
_cell.length_b   1.000
_cell.length_c   1.000
_cell.angle_alpha   90.00
_cell.angle_beta   90.00
_cell.angle_gamma   90.00
#
_symmetry.space_group_name_H-M   'P 1'
#
loop_
_entity.id
_entity.type
_entity.pdbx_description
1 polymer ?
#
loop_
_entity_poly.entity_id
_entity_poly.type
_entity_poly.pdbx_seq_one_letter_code
_entity_poly.pdbx_strand_id
1 'polypeptide(L)'
;MAEIKGFAEDFDLLQKVEVLGIPLLQERRQSDAPMCANVDMYSGLVYSMLGIPEDVFTPLFASARITGWCANRIEELVTCHRIMRPAYRAVTIHGHYTPIGERVPLLLEDNGNAR
;
A
#
# COMPACT_ATOMS: atom_id res chain seq x y z
N MET A 1 0.00 27.22 11.42
CA MET A 1 -1.30 26.76 10.88
C MET A 1 -1.94 25.71 11.80
N ALA A 2 -1.22 24.66 12.20
CA ALA A 2 -1.69 23.69 13.20
C ALA A 2 -2.04 24.34 14.56
N GLU A 3 -1.18 25.23 15.06
CA GLU A 3 -1.44 26.00 16.29
C GLU A 3 -2.72 26.85 16.23
N ILE A 4 -2.98 27.47 15.07
CA ILE A 4 -4.14 28.34 14.83
C ILE A 4 -5.44 27.52 14.82
N LYS A 5 -5.36 26.25 14.40
CA LYS A 5 -6.50 25.34 14.26
C LYS A 5 -6.68 24.40 15.47
N GLY A 6 -5.78 24.44 16.46
CA GLY A 6 -5.84 23.59 17.65
C GLY A 6 -5.24 22.18 17.49
N PHE A 7 -4.49 21.92 16.41
CA PHE A 7 -3.89 20.61 16.08
C PHE A 7 -2.39 20.54 16.41
N ALA A 8 -1.91 21.35 17.36
CA ALA A 8 -0.49 21.44 17.69
C ALA A 8 0.05 20.14 18.29
N GLU A 9 -0.72 19.49 19.16
CA GLU A 9 -0.34 18.22 19.80
C GLU A 9 -0.26 17.07 18.79
N ASP A 10 -1.24 16.97 17.88
CA ASP A 10 -1.24 15.97 16.81
C ASP A 10 -0.06 16.15 15.85
N PHE A 11 0.28 17.40 15.54
CA PHE A 11 1.45 17.71 14.73
C PHE A 11 2.75 17.33 15.42
N ASP A 12 2.91 17.68 16.70
CA ASP A 12 4.07 17.32 17.51
C ASP A 12 4.22 15.79 17.65
N LEU A 13 3.10 15.07 17.81
CA LEU A 13 3.07 13.62 17.80
C LEU A 13 3.62 13.05 16.48
N LEU A 14 3.14 13.54 15.33
CA LEU A 14 3.62 13.09 14.02
C LEU A 14 5.11 13.37 13.82
N GLN A 15 5.59 14.55 14.24
CA GLN A 15 7.02 14.87 14.16
C GLN A 15 7.86 13.93 15.04
N LYS A 16 7.40 13.63 16.26
CA LYS A 16 8.08 12.67 17.15
C LYS A 16 8.11 11.28 16.54
N VAL A 17 7.02 10.84 15.91
CA VAL A 17 6.96 9.54 15.22
C VAL A 17 7.96 9.49 14.06
N GLU A 18 8.10 10.56 13.27
CA GLU A 18 9.10 10.60 12.20
C GLU A 18 10.52 10.51 12.76
N VAL A 19 10.87 11.38 13.72
CA VAL A 19 12.23 11.49 14.25
C VAL A 19 12.64 10.25 15.03
N LEU A 20 11.76 9.70 15.86
CA LEU A 20 12.07 8.53 16.69
C LEU A 20 11.83 7.21 15.95
N GLY A 21 10.86 7.16 15.05
CA GLY A 21 10.49 5.94 14.35
C GLY A 21 11.55 5.45 13.37
N ILE A 22 12.19 6.37 12.63
CA ILE A 22 13.22 6.04 11.64
C ILE A 22 14.38 5.23 12.26
N PRO A 23 15.10 5.72 13.29
CA PRO A 23 16.23 4.98 13.86
C PRO A 23 15.81 3.63 14.46
N LEU A 24 14.65 3.57 15.12
CA LEU A 24 14.13 2.32 15.70
C LEU A 24 13.79 1.27 14.63
N LEU A 25 13.24 1.70 13.50
CA LEU A 25 12.95 0.82 12.37
C LEU A 25 14.22 0.34 11.67
N GLN A 26 15.23 1.21 11.54
CA GLN A 26 16.53 0.84 10.95
C GLN A 26 17.26 -0.19 11.81
N GLU A 27 17.30 0.02 13.12
CA GLU A 27 17.88 -0.92 14.08
C GLU A 27 17.19 -2.29 13.99
N ARG A 28 15.85 -2.32 14.04
CA ARG A 28 15.08 -3.56 13.93
C ARG A 28 15.31 -4.29 12.61
N ARG A 29 15.36 -3.55 11.50
CA ARG A 29 15.51 -4.12 10.15
C ARG A 29 16.95 -4.44 9.78
N GLN A 30 17.93 -4.07 10.61
CA GLN A 30 19.36 -4.20 10.32
C GLN A 30 19.70 -3.62 8.93
N SER A 31 19.12 -2.45 8.63
CA SER A 31 19.22 -1.85 7.32
C SER A 31 19.35 -0.34 7.43
N ASP A 32 20.38 0.19 6.77
CA ASP A 32 20.64 1.63 6.65
C ASP A 32 19.86 2.27 5.49
N ALA A 33 18.82 1.60 5.00
CA ALA A 33 17.99 2.15 3.93
C ALA A 33 17.39 3.49 4.40
N PRO A 34 17.51 4.56 3.57
CA PRO A 34 16.92 5.84 3.91
C PRO A 34 15.41 5.69 3.98
N MET A 35 14.84 6.06 5.13
CA MET A 35 13.40 6.14 5.33
C MET A 35 13.02 7.59 5.60
N CYS A 36 11.90 8.00 5.01
CA CYS A 36 11.30 9.31 5.21
C CYS A 36 9.81 9.13 5.48
N ALA A 37 9.21 10.09 6.18
CA ALA A 37 7.77 10.16 6.25
C ALA A 37 7.21 10.35 4.83
N ASN A 38 6.21 9.54 4.47
CA ASN A 38 5.50 9.75 3.21
C ASN A 38 4.61 11.00 3.31
N VAL A 39 4.18 11.51 2.16
CA VAL A 39 3.28 12.68 2.11
C VAL A 39 1.96 12.43 2.85
N ASP A 40 1.50 11.17 2.86
CA ASP A 40 0.23 10.78 3.47
C ASP A 40 0.22 10.85 4.99
N MET A 41 1.40 10.69 5.62
CA MET A 41 1.57 10.84 7.07
C MET A 41 1.16 12.23 7.56
N TYR A 42 1.40 13.27 6.76
CA TYR A 42 1.02 14.64 7.09
C TYR A 42 -0.28 15.09 6.41
N SER A 43 -0.64 14.53 5.25
CA SER A 43 -1.83 14.94 4.51
C SER A 43 -3.12 14.66 5.30
N GLY A 44 -3.19 13.56 6.06
CA GLY A 44 -4.31 13.25 6.94
C GLY A 44 -4.57 14.35 7.96
N LEU A 45 -3.52 14.83 8.65
CA LEU A 45 -3.63 15.96 9.57
C LEU A 45 -4.11 17.22 8.87
N VAL A 46 -3.61 17.49 7.66
CA VAL A 46 -4.04 18.64 6.86
C VAL A 46 -5.52 18.55 6.50
N TYR A 47 -6.02 17.38 6.10
CA TYR A 47 -7.43 17.18 5.80
C TYR A 47 -8.32 17.34 7.04
N SER A 48 -7.88 16.82 8.20
CA SER A 48 -8.57 17.03 9.47
C SER A 48 -8.60 18.51 9.89
N MET A 49 -7.50 19.26 9.70
CA MET A 49 -7.45 20.71 9.93
C MET A 49 -8.40 21.50 9.01
N LEU A 50 -8.74 20.95 7.85
CA LEU A 50 -9.70 21.51 6.88
C LEU A 50 -11.14 21.04 7.16
N GLY A 51 -11.36 20.16 8.14
CA GLY A 51 -12.67 19.61 8.49
C GLY A 51 -13.20 18.61 7.45
N ILE A 52 -12.31 17.99 6.68
CA ILE A 52 -12.68 16.99 5.68
C ILE A 52 -12.88 15.64 6.40
N PRO A 53 -14.00 14.92 6.17
CA PRO A 53 -14.21 13.59 6.74
C PRO A 53 -13.17 12.57 6.27
N GLU A 54 -12.73 11.67 7.16
CA GLU A 54 -11.75 10.62 6.82
C GLU A 54 -12.24 9.70 5.69
N ASP A 55 -13.55 9.43 5.62
CA ASP A 55 -14.17 8.61 4.59
C ASP A 55 -13.92 9.11 3.16
N VAL A 56 -13.59 10.40 3.00
CA VAL A 56 -13.34 11.02 1.69
C VAL A 56 -11.86 11.27 1.39
N PHE A 57 -10.93 10.84 2.24
CA PHE A 57 -9.49 11.03 1.99
C PHE A 57 -9.02 10.30 0.73
N THR A 58 -9.37 9.02 0.60
CA THR A 58 -9.00 8.23 -0.59
C THR A 58 -9.69 8.74 -1.86
N PRO A 59 -11.00 9.07 -1.87
CA PRO A 59 -11.64 9.75 -3.00
C PRO A 59 -10.99 11.08 -3.40
N LEU A 60 -10.53 11.88 -2.44
CA LEU A 60 -9.84 13.15 -2.70
C LEU A 60 -8.48 12.93 -3.36
N PHE A 61 -7.71 11.97 -2.84
CA PHE A 61 -6.45 11.54 -3.45
C PHE A 61 -6.67 11.06 -4.89
N ALA A 62 -7.66 10.18 -5.12
CA ALA A 62 -7.98 9.68 -6.45
C ALA A 62 -8.35 10.83 -7.40
N SER A 63 -9.15 11.79 -6.95
CA SER A 63 -9.54 12.98 -7.73
C SER A 63 -8.33 13.81 -8.17
N ALA A 64 -7.38 14.05 -7.27
CA ALA A 64 -6.13 14.73 -7.59
C ALA A 64 -5.26 13.94 -8.59
N ARG A 65 -5.37 12.60 -8.61
CA ARG A 65 -4.61 11.73 -9.50
C ARG A 65 -5.18 11.62 -10.91
N ILE A 66 -6.45 11.94 -11.13
CA ILE A 66 -7.13 11.85 -12.44
C ILE A 66 -6.31 12.52 -13.55
N THR A 67 -5.84 13.75 -13.34
CA THR A 67 -5.06 14.48 -14.36
C THR A 67 -3.82 13.72 -14.79
N GLY A 68 -3.09 13.10 -13.84
CA GLY A 68 -1.91 12.31 -14.15
C GLY A 68 -2.24 10.99 -14.84
N TRP A 69 -3.33 10.32 -14.44
CA TRP A 69 -3.79 9.11 -15.13
C TRP A 69 -4.23 9.40 -16.57
N CYS A 70 -4.92 10.52 -16.79
CA CYS A 70 -5.28 10.98 -18.14
C CYS A 70 -4.04 11.28 -18.97
N ALA A 71 -3.04 11.98 -18.41
CA ALA A 71 -1.78 12.26 -19.10
C ALA A 71 -1.05 10.98 -19.51
N ASN A 72 -0.87 10.04 -18.58
CA ASN A 72 -0.23 8.75 -18.86
C ASN A 72 -1.01 7.96 -19.93
N ARG A 73 -2.35 8.01 -19.90
CA ARG A 73 -3.17 7.33 -20.90
C ARG A 73 -3.01 7.94 -22.29
N ILE A 74 -2.96 9.26 -22.39
CA ILE A 74 -2.73 9.96 -23.65
C ILE A 74 -1.34 9.62 -24.19
N GLU A 75 -0.32 9.64 -23.33
CA GLU A 75 1.07 9.28 -23.70
C GLU A 75 1.15 7.85 -24.24
N GLU A 76 0.49 6.88 -23.58
CA GLU A 76 0.42 5.50 -24.04
C GLU A 76 -0.22 5.43 -25.44
N LEU A 77 -1.34 6.12 -25.66
CA LEU A 77 -2.06 6.09 -26.94
C LEU A 77 -1.27 6.70 -28.10
N VAL A 78 -0.51 7.77 -27.84
CA VAL A 78 0.23 8.52 -28.87
C VAL A 78 1.59 7.90 -29.16
N THR A 79 2.29 7.41 -28.13
CA THR A 79 3.69 6.95 -28.24
C THR A 79 3.81 5.44 -28.30
N CYS A 80 2.89 4.70 -27.67
CA CYS A 80 3.03 3.27 -27.40
C CYS A 80 1.84 2.47 -27.95
N HIS A 81 1.87 2.11 -29.23
CA HIS A 81 0.81 1.32 -29.87
C HIS A 81 0.85 -0.19 -29.54
N ARG A 82 1.45 -0.57 -28.41
CA ARG A 82 1.66 -1.97 -28.01
C ARG A 82 0.70 -2.36 -26.89
N ILE A 83 -0.02 -3.47 -27.09
CA ILE A 83 -0.85 -4.05 -26.03
C ILE A 83 0.04 -4.66 -24.94
N MET A 84 -0.17 -4.25 -23.70
CA MET A 84 0.47 -4.81 -22.52
C MET A 84 -0.03 -6.24 -22.26
N ARG A 85 0.82 -7.25 -22.55
CA ARG A 85 0.54 -8.68 -22.34
C ARG A 85 1.73 -9.37 -21.67
N PRO A 86 1.89 -9.26 -20.35
CA PRO A 86 2.94 -9.97 -19.63
C PRO A 86 2.69 -11.49 -19.67
N ALA A 87 3.76 -12.28 -19.74
CA ALA A 87 3.70 -13.73 -19.60
C ALA A 87 3.86 -14.13 -18.13
N TYR A 88 3.31 -15.29 -17.74
CA TYR A 88 3.48 -15.86 -16.41
C TYR A 88 4.04 -17.28 -16.52
N ARG A 89 4.78 -17.73 -15.48
CA ARG A 89 5.25 -19.11 -15.35
C ARG A 89 4.33 -19.85 -14.39
N ALA A 90 3.66 -20.89 -14.86
CA ALA A 90 2.90 -21.77 -13.99
C ALA A 90 3.86 -22.62 -13.13
N VAL A 91 3.65 -22.63 -11.82
CA VAL A 91 4.39 -23.47 -10.84
C VAL A 91 3.47 -24.60 -10.34
N THR A 92 2.44 -24.94 -11.11
CA THR A 92 1.44 -25.93 -10.71
C THR A 92 2.05 -27.34 -10.72
N ILE A 93 2.03 -27.98 -9.56
CA ILE A 93 2.15 -29.44 -9.45
C ILE A 93 0.90 -30.06 -10.09
N HIS A 94 1.09 -30.89 -11.12
CA HIS A 94 -0.03 -31.55 -11.80
C HIS A 94 -0.70 -32.49 -10.80
N GLY A 95 -1.90 -32.13 -10.34
CA GLY A 95 -2.74 -32.99 -9.50
C GLY A 95 -3.85 -33.61 -10.33
N HIS A 96 -4.20 -34.85 -10.02
CA HIS A 96 -5.45 -35.42 -10.54
C HIS A 96 -6.63 -34.66 -9.94
N TYR A 97 -7.63 -34.37 -10.78
CA TYR A 97 -8.87 -33.77 -10.30
C TYR A 97 -9.63 -34.79 -9.45
N THR A 98 -9.88 -34.45 -8.18
CA THR A 98 -10.79 -35.19 -7.30
C THR A 98 -12.15 -34.48 -7.28
N PRO A 99 -13.27 -35.17 -7.57
CA PRO A 99 -14.62 -34.63 -7.41
C PRO A 99 -14.85 -34.11 -5.99
N ILE A 100 -15.65 -33.06 -5.84
CA ILE A 100 -15.82 -32.37 -4.54
C ILE A 100 -16.27 -33.31 -3.40
N GLY A 101 -17.10 -34.31 -3.70
CA GLY A 101 -17.58 -35.29 -2.72
C GLY A 101 -16.52 -36.32 -2.29
N GLU A 102 -15.41 -36.40 -3.01
CA GLU A 102 -14.30 -37.34 -2.77
C GLU A 102 -13.05 -36.64 -2.22
N ARG A 103 -13.08 -35.30 -2.08
CA ARG A 103 -11.96 -34.53 -1.53
C ARG A 103 -11.89 -34.71 -0.03
N VAL A 104 -10.75 -35.18 0.48
CA VAL A 104 -10.44 -35.09 1.91
C VAL A 104 -10.06 -33.66 2.28
N PRO A 105 -10.57 -33.11 3.40
CA PRO A 105 -10.16 -31.80 3.88
C PRO A 105 -8.66 -31.77 4.16
N LEU A 106 -7.95 -30.77 3.62
CA LEU A 106 -6.50 -30.60 3.81
C LEU A 106 -6.10 -30.47 5.29
N LEU A 107 -7.05 -30.14 6.17
CA LEU A 107 -6.87 -29.99 7.62
C LEU A 107 -6.72 -31.32 8.38
N LEU A 108 -6.89 -32.47 7.71
CA LEU A 108 -6.72 -33.80 8.31
C LEU A 108 -5.39 -34.47 7.91
N GLU A 109 -4.60 -33.86 7.03
CA GLU A 109 -3.25 -34.33 6.68
C GLU A 109 -2.17 -33.63 7.51
N ASP A 110 -2.27 -33.72 8.83
CA ASP A 110 -1.08 -33.64 9.69
C ASP A 110 -0.49 -35.04 9.75
N ASN A 111 0.58 -35.30 8.99
CA ASN A 111 1.62 -36.26 9.34
C ASN A 111 2.86 -36.10 8.43
N GLY A 112 3.74 -35.17 8.82
CA GLY A 112 5.16 -35.51 8.94
C GLY A 112 6.02 -35.56 7.68
N ASN A 113 5.78 -34.74 6.65
CA ASN A 113 6.79 -34.58 5.60
C ASN A 113 6.84 -33.16 5.03
N ALA A 114 7.34 -32.22 5.84
CA ALA A 114 7.97 -31.02 5.32
C ALA A 114 9.42 -31.37 4.94
N ARG A 115 9.62 -31.69 3.65
CA ARG A 115 10.91 -31.56 2.97
C ARG A 115 10.78 -30.45 1.93
#